data_AF-A0A6N2E6Z2-F1
#
_entry.id   AF-A0A6N2E6Z2-F1
#
_cell.length_a   1.000
_cell.length_b   1.000
_cell.length_c   1.000
_cell.angle_alpha   90.00
_cell.angle_beta   90.00
_cell.angle_gamma   90.00
#
_symmetry.space_group_name_H-M   'P 1'
#
loop_
_entity.id
_entity.type
_entity.pdbx_description
1 polymer ?
#
loop_
_entity_poly.entity_id
_entity_poly.type
_entity_poly.pdbx_seq_one_letter_code
_entity_poly.pdbx_strand_id
1 'polypeptide(L)'
;MLQDAGGRPGLASGATLSPRYPTATSRPTSASRAAWILIRLPLEVAALFREWLEAHRPDGAGRVLTRIRDSHGGALYRSRFGERMTGTGAYAELLAKRFHLACRRIGIKDRDDDVDGLDVTQFKVPTAPGQQLSLPL
;
A
#
# COMPACT_ATOMS: atom_id res chain seq x y z
N MET A 1 66.31 4.87 -30.95
CA MET A 1 67.21 5.74 -30.17
C MET A 1 66.43 7.01 -29.90
N LEU A 2 65.96 7.36 -28.72
CA LEU A 2 65.90 6.83 -27.34
C LEU A 2 64.72 7.66 -26.75
N GLN A 3 63.67 7.05 -26.17
CA GLN A 3 63.44 7.00 -24.70
C GLN A 3 63.24 8.39 -24.05
N ASP A 4 62.37 8.62 -23.07
CA ASP A 4 61.37 7.86 -22.31
C ASP A 4 60.73 8.85 -21.30
N ALA A 5 59.61 8.42 -20.70
CA ALA A 5 59.18 8.67 -19.34
C ALA A 5 58.80 10.10 -18.89
N GLY A 6 57.51 10.24 -18.63
CA GLY A 6 56.95 11.32 -17.81
C GLY A 6 55.55 10.97 -17.31
N GLY A 7 55.38 9.77 -16.74
CA GLY A 7 54.14 9.37 -16.10
C GLY A 7 53.79 10.30 -14.92
N ARG A 8 52.51 10.67 -14.82
CA ARG A 8 51.91 11.04 -13.53
C ARG A 8 50.63 10.23 -13.31
N PRO A 9 50.46 9.69 -12.10
CA PRO A 9 49.47 8.66 -11.79
C PRO A 9 48.14 9.27 -11.36
N GLY A 10 47.09 8.45 -11.42
CA GLY A 10 46.09 8.36 -10.39
C GLY A 10 45.19 9.58 -10.19
N LEU A 11 43.92 9.42 -10.55
CA LEU A 11 42.84 9.40 -9.57
C LEU A 11 41.59 8.90 -10.32
N ALA A 12 41.45 7.57 -10.29
CA ALA A 12 40.12 6.97 -10.23
C ALA A 12 39.44 7.59 -9.01
N SER A 13 38.76 8.72 -9.20
CA SER A 13 37.91 9.30 -8.18
C SER A 13 36.75 8.34 -8.08
N GLY A 14 36.83 7.49 -7.06
CA GLY A 14 35.79 6.54 -6.72
C GLY A 14 34.48 7.30 -6.70
N ALA A 15 33.62 7.00 -7.66
CA ALA A 15 32.20 7.04 -7.42
C ALA A 15 31.96 6.01 -6.30
N THR A 16 32.23 6.42 -5.07
CA THR A 16 31.70 5.78 -3.89
C THR A 16 30.20 5.95 -4.05
N LEU A 17 29.59 4.98 -4.75
CA LEU A 17 28.17 4.70 -4.66
C LEU A 17 27.94 4.38 -3.20
N SER A 18 27.76 5.45 -2.42
CA SER A 18 27.22 5.37 -1.08
C SER A 18 25.88 4.64 -1.23
N PRO A 19 25.64 3.53 -0.52
CA PRO A 19 24.41 2.79 -0.67
C PRO A 19 23.25 3.70 -0.26
N ARG A 20 22.50 4.23 -1.24
CA ARG A 20 21.25 4.96 -1.04
C ARG A 20 20.08 3.99 -0.78
N TYR A 21 20.35 2.85 -0.17
CA TYR A 21 19.32 1.94 0.29
C TYR A 21 19.55 1.68 1.78
N PRO A 22 18.49 1.71 2.61
CA PRO A 22 18.62 1.42 4.03
C PRO A 22 19.10 -0.03 4.19
N THR A 23 20.32 -0.22 4.68
CA THR A 23 20.81 -1.52 5.15
C THR A 23 20.19 -1.80 6.51
N ALA A 24 19.03 -2.47 6.48
CA ALA A 24 18.30 -2.83 7.68
C ALA A 24 19.07 -3.88 8.50
N THR A 25 19.75 -3.43 9.57
CA THR A 25 20.12 -4.30 10.70
C THR A 25 19.13 -4.06 11.84
N SER A 26 17.97 -4.69 11.74
CA SER A 26 17.13 -5.10 12.87
C SER A 26 16.17 -6.17 12.34
N ARG A 27 15.67 -7.05 13.22
CA ARG A 27 14.80 -8.20 12.90
C ARG A 27 13.93 -7.99 11.65
N PRO A 28 13.73 -9.01 10.79
CA PRO A 28 12.86 -8.88 9.64
C PRO A 28 11.42 -8.68 10.08
N THR A 29 11.02 -7.45 10.38
CA THR A 29 9.66 -6.99 10.13
C THR A 29 9.55 -6.90 8.62
N SER A 30 9.26 -8.03 7.98
CA SER A 30 9.15 -8.18 6.53
C SER A 30 8.03 -7.32 5.92
N ALA A 31 7.17 -6.72 6.74
CA ALA A 31 6.20 -5.72 6.33
C ALA A 31 6.75 -4.32 6.58
N SER A 32 7.21 -3.67 5.52
CA SER A 32 7.57 -2.24 5.54
C SER A 32 6.31 -1.36 5.72
N ARG A 33 5.16 -1.86 5.29
CA ARG A 33 3.88 -1.14 5.27
C ARG A 33 2.69 -2.03 5.57
N ALA A 34 1.63 -1.46 6.16
CA ALA A 34 0.36 -2.14 6.39
C ALA A 34 -0.83 -1.30 5.90
N ALA A 35 -1.85 -1.97 5.38
CA ALA A 35 -3.12 -1.35 4.99
C ALA A 35 -4.29 -2.23 5.45
N TRP A 36 -5.44 -1.61 5.64
CA TRP A 36 -6.69 -2.29 5.94
C TRP A 36 -7.76 -1.88 4.93
N ILE A 37 -8.70 -2.79 4.67
CA ILE A 37 -9.83 -2.57 3.78
C ILE A 37 -11.06 -3.14 4.47
N LEU A 38 -12.15 -2.36 4.51
CA LEU A 38 -13.43 -2.85 5.00
C LEU A 38 -14.01 -3.93 4.07
N ILE A 39 -14.78 -4.86 4.63
CA ILE A 39 -15.43 -5.89 3.83
C ILE A 39 -16.33 -5.26 2.76
N ARG A 40 -16.22 -5.79 1.54
CA ARG A 40 -16.96 -5.31 0.37
C ARG A 40 -17.93 -6.40 -0.08
N LEU A 41 -19.20 -6.05 -0.16
CA LEU A 41 -20.27 -6.94 -0.59
C LEU A 41 -20.96 -6.36 -1.84
N PRO A 42 -20.31 -6.40 -3.02
CA PRO A 42 -20.91 -5.88 -4.25
C PRO A 42 -22.05 -6.80 -4.75
N LEU A 43 -23.21 -6.22 -5.05
CA LEU A 43 -24.34 -6.87 -5.73
C LEU A 43 -24.67 -8.26 -5.13
N GLU A 44 -24.66 -9.30 -5.94
CA GLU A 44 -25.00 -10.69 -5.60
C GLU A 44 -24.17 -11.26 -4.44
N VAL A 45 -22.94 -10.75 -4.23
CA VAL A 45 -22.08 -11.20 -3.14
C VAL A 45 -22.73 -10.90 -1.78
N ALA A 46 -23.52 -9.83 -1.67
CA ALA A 46 -24.22 -9.50 -0.43
C ALA A 46 -25.32 -10.54 -0.09
N ALA A 47 -26.02 -11.05 -1.10
CA ALA A 47 -27.05 -12.07 -0.93
C ALA A 47 -26.41 -13.41 -0.55
N LEU A 48 -25.40 -13.85 -1.31
CA LEU A 48 -24.66 -15.08 -1.02
C LEU A 48 -24.02 -15.06 0.38
N PHE A 49 -23.45 -13.93 0.79
CA PHE A 49 -22.85 -13.80 2.11
C PHE A 49 -23.88 -13.89 3.23
N ARG A 50 -25.08 -13.35 3.02
CA ARG A 50 -26.18 -13.44 3.97
C ARG A 50 -26.67 -14.88 4.10
N GLU A 51 -26.97 -15.54 2.98
CA GLU A 51 -27.43 -16.94 2.98
C GLU A 51 -26.39 -17.85 3.64
N TRP A 52 -25.11 -17.63 3.34
CA TRP A 52 -24.02 -18.36 3.97
C TRP A 52 -23.97 -18.15 5.49
N LEU A 53 -24.14 -16.90 5.95
CA LEU A 53 -24.19 -16.57 7.37
C LEU A 53 -25.38 -17.21 8.08
N GLU A 54 -26.54 -17.21 7.44
CA GLU A 54 -27.77 -17.83 7.97
C GLU A 54 -27.62 -19.35 8.07
N ALA A 55 -26.98 -19.98 7.09
CA ALA A 55 -26.74 -21.43 7.10
C ALA A 55 -25.69 -21.89 8.13
N HIS A 56 -24.62 -21.12 8.36
CA HIS A 56 -23.47 -21.58 9.16
C HIS A 56 -23.36 -20.90 10.54
N ARG A 57 -23.91 -19.68 10.70
CA ARG A 57 -23.79 -18.84 11.91
C ARG A 57 -25.08 -18.04 12.17
N PRO A 58 -26.25 -18.68 12.32
CA PRO A 58 -27.54 -17.99 12.43
C PRO A 58 -27.59 -16.99 13.61
N ASP A 59 -27.06 -17.36 14.77
CA ASP A 59 -27.08 -16.52 15.99
C ASP A 59 -26.29 -15.20 15.83
N GLY A 60 -25.32 -15.18 14.90
CA GLY A 60 -24.44 -14.05 14.66
C GLY A 60 -24.78 -13.25 13.40
N ALA A 61 -25.56 -13.81 12.48
CA ALA A 61 -25.78 -13.25 11.14
C ALA A 61 -26.30 -11.81 11.19
N GLY A 62 -27.35 -11.58 11.97
CA GLY A 62 -27.93 -10.24 12.15
C GLY A 62 -26.94 -9.23 12.72
N ARG A 63 -26.12 -9.63 13.70
CA ARG A 63 -25.11 -8.76 14.31
C ARG A 63 -24.03 -8.38 13.31
N VAL A 64 -23.52 -9.34 12.54
CA VAL A 64 -22.49 -9.09 11.53
C VAL A 64 -23.01 -8.12 10.46
N LEU A 65 -24.21 -8.38 9.92
CA LEU A 65 -24.81 -7.53 8.89
C LEU A 65 -25.12 -6.12 9.40
N THR A 66 -25.52 -5.96 10.66
CA THR A 66 -25.68 -4.65 11.28
C THR A 66 -24.34 -3.91 11.39
N ARG A 67 -23.26 -4.57 11.82
CA ARG A 67 -21.93 -3.92 11.87
C ARG A 67 -21.44 -3.48 10.50
N ILE A 68 -21.70 -4.26 9.45
CA ILE A 68 -21.37 -3.87 8.08
C ILE A 68 -22.16 -2.64 7.67
N ARG A 69 -23.47 -2.59 7.97
CA ARG A 69 -24.32 -1.42 7.71
C ARG A 69 -23.86 -0.17 8.46
N ASP A 70 -23.50 -0.30 9.74
CA ASP A 70 -22.98 0.80 10.56
C ASP A 70 -21.69 1.40 9.97
N SER A 71 -20.92 0.59 9.25
CA SER A 71 -19.65 0.97 8.61
C SER A 71 -19.80 1.56 7.21
N HIS A 72 -21.01 1.54 6.64
CA HIS A 72 -21.32 1.93 5.26
C HIS A 72 -22.53 2.90 5.19
N GLY A 73 -22.85 3.57 6.30
CA GLY A 73 -23.97 4.52 6.37
C GLY A 73 -25.33 3.89 6.10
N GLY A 74 -25.59 2.72 6.68
CA GLY A 74 -26.85 1.99 6.62
C GLY A 74 -26.99 1.04 5.42
N ALA A 75 -26.11 1.13 4.42
CA ALA A 75 -26.08 0.20 3.29
C ALA A 75 -25.13 -0.97 3.56
N LEU A 76 -25.32 -2.10 2.88
CA LEU A 76 -24.35 -3.22 2.95
C LEU A 76 -23.07 -2.95 2.13
N TYR A 77 -23.17 -2.04 1.16
CA TYR A 77 -22.04 -1.65 0.32
C TYR A 77 -22.27 -0.28 -0.31
N ARG A 78 -21.19 0.50 -0.43
CA ARG A 78 -21.13 1.75 -1.20
C ARG A 78 -20.00 1.64 -2.22
N SER A 79 -20.29 1.98 -3.48
CA SER A 79 -19.31 1.92 -4.57
C SER A 79 -18.45 3.18 -4.70
N ARG A 80 -18.81 4.27 -4.02
CA ARG A 80 -18.15 5.57 -4.13
C ARG A 80 -16.65 5.46 -3.81
N PHE A 81 -15.84 6.04 -4.69
CA PHE A 81 -14.39 6.09 -4.51
C PHE A 81 -14.04 6.85 -3.22
N GLY A 82 -13.00 6.41 -2.51
CA GLY A 82 -12.66 6.89 -1.17
C GLY A 82 -13.44 6.21 -0.05
N GLU A 83 -14.76 6.11 -0.19
CA GLU A 83 -15.62 5.51 0.85
C GLU A 83 -15.58 3.97 0.84
N ARG A 84 -15.46 3.35 -0.34
CA ARG A 84 -15.49 1.89 -0.50
C ARG A 84 -14.36 1.12 0.22
N MET A 85 -13.27 1.79 0.58
CA MET A 85 -12.10 1.16 1.22
C MET A 85 -12.09 1.38 2.74
N THR A 86 -12.41 2.61 3.17
CA THR A 86 -12.35 3.04 4.57
C THR A 86 -13.70 2.96 5.27
N GLY A 87 -14.81 2.91 4.53
CA GLY A 87 -16.15 3.02 5.08
C GLY A 87 -16.48 4.42 5.60
N THR A 88 -17.66 4.55 6.18
CA THR A 88 -18.16 5.78 6.80
C THR A 88 -18.81 5.48 8.15
N GLY A 89 -18.83 6.48 9.04
CA GLY A 89 -19.47 6.39 10.34
C GLY A 89 -18.56 5.94 11.49
N ALA A 90 -19.11 5.97 12.70
CA ALA A 90 -18.35 5.81 13.94
C ALA A 90 -17.64 4.44 14.07
N TYR A 91 -18.23 3.38 13.52
CA TYR A 91 -17.62 2.05 13.59
C TYR A 91 -16.39 1.93 12.67
N ALA A 92 -16.48 2.50 11.46
CA ALA A 92 -15.36 2.56 10.53
C ALA A 92 -14.19 3.38 11.11
N GLU A 93 -14.49 4.53 11.73
CA GLU A 93 -13.49 5.36 12.42
C GLU A 93 -12.81 4.61 13.58
N LEU A 94 -13.59 3.86 14.38
CA LEU A 94 -13.04 3.06 15.47
C LEU A 94 -12.10 1.97 14.94
N LEU A 95 -12.45 1.32 13.83
CA LEU A 95 -11.61 0.33 13.20
C LEU A 95 -10.30 0.96 12.68
N ALA A 96 -10.39 2.13 12.04
CA ALA A 96 -9.24 2.90 11.58
C ALA A 96 -8.28 3.23 12.73
N LYS A 97 -8.82 3.78 13.84
CA LYS A 97 -8.05 4.13 15.05
C LYS A 97 -7.35 2.92 15.66
N ARG A 98 -8.04 1.78 15.73
CA ARG A 98 -7.46 0.51 16.23
C ARG A 98 -6.32 0.03 15.35
N PHE A 99 -6.49 0.10 14.03
CA PHE A 99 -5.47 -0.29 13.08
C PHE A 99 -4.23 0.59 13.19
N HIS A 100 -4.41 1.91 13.18
CA HIS A 100 -3.31 2.86 13.29
C HIS A 100 -2.55 2.70 14.62
N LEU A 101 -3.27 2.51 15.74
CA LEU A 101 -2.64 2.24 17.03
C LEU A 101 -1.83 0.93 17.02
N ALA A 102 -2.33 -0.12 16.36
CA ALA A 102 -1.61 -1.38 16.23
C ALA A 102 -0.33 -1.22 15.38
N CYS A 103 -0.40 -0.48 14.26
CA CYS A 103 0.75 -0.18 13.41
C CYS A 103 1.82 0.58 14.17
N ARG A 104 1.44 1.65 14.90
CA ARG A 104 2.37 2.39 15.77
C ARG A 104 3.03 1.53 16.84
N ARG A 105 2.28 0.60 17.45
CA ARG A 105 2.82 -0.30 18.47
C ARG A 105 3.84 -1.30 17.92
N ILE A 106 3.66 -1.74 16.68
CA ILE A 106 4.52 -2.73 16.01
C ILE A 106 5.66 -2.04 15.23
N GLY A 107 5.57 -0.72 15.00
CA GLY A 107 6.57 0.05 14.27
C GLY A 107 6.48 -0.11 12.75
N ILE A 108 5.29 -0.40 12.22
CA ILE A 108 5.03 -0.51 10.78
C ILE A 108 4.36 0.78 10.30
N LYS A 109 4.81 1.31 9.14
CA LYS A 109 4.17 2.47 8.51
C LYS A 109 2.79 2.08 7.97
N ASP A 110 1.76 2.85 8.26
CA ASP A 110 0.48 2.71 7.57
C ASP A 110 0.31 3.72 6.42
N ARG A 111 -0.87 3.72 5.80
CA ARG A 111 -1.17 4.58 4.65
C ARG A 111 -1.07 6.07 4.98
N ASP A 112 -1.34 6.46 6.22
CA ASP A 112 -1.36 7.87 6.61
C ASP A 112 0.06 8.37 6.97
N ASP A 113 1.00 7.44 7.25
CA ASP A 113 2.43 7.71 7.44
C ASP A 113 3.18 8.01 6.13
N ASP A 114 2.54 7.86 4.96
CA ASP A 114 3.12 8.07 3.63
C ASP A 114 3.16 9.54 3.17
N VAL A 115 3.36 10.45 4.12
CA VAL A 115 3.66 11.86 3.83
C VAL A 115 5.10 12.07 3.34
N ASP A 116 5.95 11.05 3.43
CA ASP A 116 7.24 10.97 2.73
C ASP A 116 6.94 10.79 1.22
N GLY A 117 6.80 11.90 0.50
CA GLY A 117 6.31 11.96 -0.88
C GLY A 117 6.90 10.89 -1.83
N LEU A 118 6.03 10.33 -2.67
CA LEU A 118 6.43 9.44 -3.77
C LEU A 118 7.46 10.16 -4.67
N ASP A 119 8.53 9.46 -5.04
CA ASP A 119 9.48 9.98 -6.02
C ASP A 119 8.83 10.02 -7.41
N VAL A 120 8.32 11.20 -7.77
CA VAL A 120 7.71 11.45 -9.08
C VAL A 120 8.73 11.86 -10.15
N THR A 121 10.02 11.97 -9.81
CA THR A 121 11.07 12.43 -10.76
C THR A 121 11.33 11.43 -11.88
N GLN A 122 10.95 10.16 -11.67
CA GLN A 122 11.07 9.10 -12.68
C GLN A 122 9.87 9.07 -13.65
N PHE A 123 8.80 9.81 -13.38
CA PHE A 123 7.63 9.83 -14.25
C PHE A 123 7.92 10.68 -15.49
N LYS A 124 7.95 10.05 -16.66
CA LYS A 124 8.18 10.70 -17.95
C LYS A 124 6.95 10.54 -18.83
N VAL A 125 6.56 11.61 -19.54
CA VAL A 125 5.47 11.57 -20.51
C VAL A 125 5.82 10.53 -21.59
N PRO A 126 4.90 9.61 -21.94
CA PRO A 126 5.12 8.66 -23.03
C PRO A 126 5.45 9.38 -24.34
N THR A 127 6.31 8.77 -25.16
CA THR A 127 6.62 9.27 -26.50
C THR A 127 5.34 9.43 -27.33
N ALA A 128 5.33 10.36 -28.29
CA ALA A 128 4.17 10.76 -29.09
C ALA A 128 3.28 9.59 -29.55
N PRO A 129 1.94 9.77 -29.68
CA PRO A 129 1.03 8.71 -30.10
C PRO A 129 1.53 8.00 -31.36
N GLY A 130 1.73 6.68 -31.26
CA GLY A 130 2.29 5.84 -32.33
C GLY A 130 3.76 5.40 -32.12
N GLN A 131 4.44 5.86 -31.07
CA GLN A 131 5.79 5.43 -30.73
C GLN A 131 5.75 4.30 -29.69
N GLN A 132 6.16 3.09 -30.08
CA GLN A 132 6.30 1.95 -29.18
C GLN A 132 7.64 2.04 -28.42
N LEU A 133 7.61 1.81 -27.10
CA LEU A 133 8.82 1.76 -26.28
C LEU A 133 9.74 0.66 -26.79
N SER A 134 10.99 1.01 -27.11
CA SER A 134 12.01 0.06 -27.53
C SER A 134 12.30 -0.91 -26.39
N LEU A 135 12.04 -2.20 -26.59
CA LEU A 135 12.48 -3.23 -25.66
C LEU A 135 14.00 -3.39 -25.80
N PRO A 136 14.76 -3.33 -24.70
CA PRO A 136 16.17 -3.69 -24.74
C PRO A 136 16.30 -5.20 -25.01
N LEU A 137 17.12 -5.54 -26.03
CA LEU A 137 17.58 -6.91 -26.32
C LEU A 137 18.71 -7.31 -25.37
#